data_AF-A0A2T2YEX8-F1
#
_entry.id   AF-A0A2T2YEX8-F1
#
_cell.length_a   1.000
_cell.length_b   1.000
_cell.length_c   1.000
_cell.angle_alpha   90.00
_cell.angle_beta   90.00
_cell.angle_gamma   90.00
#
_symmetry.space_group_name_H-M   'P 1'
#
loop_
_entity.id
_entity.type
_entity.pdbx_description
1 polymer ?
#
loop_
_entity_poly.entity_id
_entity_poly.type
_entity_poly.pdbx_seq_one_letter_code
_entity_poly.pdbx_strand_id
1 'polypeptide(L)'
;MELGDFNRATNPQRAALVWQRGTFLADRVSGGCTLCLYHMGPFFAEIWYRVVDNEIQGVRGFKSVTCLEPYWNLVDISDIT
;
A
#
# COMPACT_ATOMS: atom_id res chain seq x y z
N MET A 1 -10.31 1.82 11.84
CA MET A 1 -10.81 1.31 10.55
C MET A 1 -10.26 -0.08 10.40
N GLU A 2 -11.11 -1.05 10.11
CA GLU A 2 -10.66 -2.41 9.88
C GLU A 2 -10.45 -2.66 8.38
N LEU A 3 -9.67 -3.70 8.07
CA LEU A 3 -9.36 -4.06 6.68
C LEU A 3 -10.63 -4.33 5.85
N GLY A 4 -11.66 -4.92 6.47
CA GLY A 4 -12.93 -5.21 5.81
C GLY A 4 -13.64 -3.94 5.32
N ASP A 5 -13.75 -2.90 6.16
CA ASP A 5 -14.34 -1.62 5.77
C ASP A 5 -13.52 -0.92 4.69
N PHE A 6 -12.18 -0.98 4.80
CA PHE A 6 -11.29 -0.41 3.80
C PHE A 6 -11.45 -1.08 2.42
N ASN A 7 -11.57 -2.40 2.39
CA ASN A 7 -11.76 -3.15 1.14
C ASN A 7 -13.16 -2.97 0.52
N ARG A 8 -14.15 -2.48 1.28
CA ARG A 8 -15.49 -2.16 0.76
C ARG A 8 -15.56 -0.79 0.07
N ALA A 9 -14.60 0.10 0.35
CA ALA A 9 -14.55 1.41 -0.28
C ALA A 9 -14.04 1.33 -1.74
N THR A 10 -14.37 2.33 -2.55
CA THR A 10 -13.87 2.41 -3.93
C THR A 10 -12.37 2.73 -3.95
N ASN A 11 -11.66 2.37 -5.02
CA ASN A 11 -10.23 2.72 -5.19
C ASN A 11 -9.90 4.19 -4.88
N PRO A 12 -10.62 5.21 -5.40
CA PRO A 12 -10.33 6.61 -5.06
C PRO A 12 -10.56 6.93 -3.57
N GLN A 13 -11.59 6.37 -2.94
CA GLN A 13 -11.81 6.54 -1.50
C GLN A 13 -10.69 5.91 -0.68
N ARG A 14 -10.23 4.72 -1.09
CA ARG A 14 -9.12 4.03 -0.45
C ARG A 14 -7.82 4.81 -0.57
N ALA A 15 -7.53 5.34 -1.75
CA ALA A 15 -6.37 6.21 -1.98
C ALA A 15 -6.44 7.45 -1.09
N ALA A 16 -7.61 8.11 -1.00
CA ALA A 16 -7.80 9.27 -0.13
C ALA A 16 -7.61 8.92 1.36
N LEU A 17 -8.12 7.76 1.79
CA LEU A 17 -7.95 7.28 3.18
C LEU A 17 -6.47 7.01 3.50
N VAL A 18 -5.75 6.37 2.58
CA VAL A 18 -4.32 6.13 2.72
C VAL A 18 -3.54 7.44 2.72
N TRP A 19 -3.91 8.40 1.87
CA TRP A 19 -3.27 9.70 1.85
C TRP A 19 -3.51 10.51 3.14
N GLN A 20 -4.70 10.40 3.74
CA GLN A 20 -5.05 11.13 4.97
C GLN A 20 -4.52 10.49 6.25
N ARG A 21 -4.45 9.16 6.31
CA ARG A 21 -4.17 8.41 7.55
C ARG A 21 -2.99 7.46 7.46
N GLY A 22 -2.55 7.12 6.26
CA GLY A 22 -1.46 6.19 6.02
C GLY A 22 -0.12 6.85 6.26
N THR A 23 0.77 6.14 6.93
CA THR A 23 2.18 6.49 7.03
C THR A 23 2.93 5.80 5.92
N PHE A 24 3.60 6.56 5.05
CA PHE A 24 4.42 5.97 4.00
C PHE A 24 5.55 5.12 4.61
N LEU A 25 5.71 3.89 4.12
CA LEU A 25 6.78 2.99 4.56
C LEU A 25 7.85 2.84 3.49
N ALA A 26 7.42 2.49 2.28
CA ALA A 26 8.31 2.10 1.21
C ALA A 26 7.59 2.20 -0.13
N ASP A 27 8.31 2.35 -1.21
CA ASP A 27 7.79 2.12 -2.55
C ASP A 27 8.70 1.18 -3.33
N ARG A 28 8.15 0.52 -4.35
CA ARG A 28 8.94 -0.26 -5.30
C ARG A 28 8.41 -0.09 -6.70
N VAL A 29 9.30 -0.08 -7.69
CA VAL A 29 8.89 -0.11 -9.10
C VAL A 29 8.83 -1.57 -9.56
N SER A 30 7.67 -2.01 -10.05
CA SER A 30 7.47 -3.34 -10.61
C SER A 30 6.60 -3.28 -11.85
N GLY A 31 7.09 -3.82 -12.96
CA GLY A 31 6.31 -3.89 -14.22
C GLY A 31 5.83 -2.54 -14.74
N GLY A 32 6.61 -1.47 -14.53
CA GLY A 32 6.25 -0.11 -14.96
C GLY A 32 5.23 0.60 -14.06
N CYS A 33 4.85 0.01 -12.93
CA CYS A 33 4.05 0.64 -11.90
C CYS A 33 4.89 0.81 -10.63
N THR A 34 4.71 1.93 -9.94
CA THR A 34 5.24 2.19 -8.61
C THR A 34 4.22 1.71 -7.58
N LEU A 35 4.63 0.79 -6.72
CA LEU A 35 3.84 0.22 -5.65
C LEU A 35 4.24 0.89 -4.35
N CYS A 36 3.42 1.82 -3.88
CA CYS A 36 3.66 2.54 -2.64
C CYS A 36 2.97 1.83 -1.47
N LEU A 37 3.74 1.41 -0.48
CA LEU A 37 3.28 0.77 0.75
C LEU A 37 3.10 1.80 1.85
N TYR A 38 1.96 1.73 2.51
CA TYR A 38 1.56 2.59 3.61
C TYR A 38 1.12 1.76 4.81
N HIS A 39 1.51 2.20 6.00
CA HIS A 39 1.02 1.70 7.27
C HIS A 39 -0.26 2.44 7.68
N MET A 40 -1.36 1.72 7.84
CA MET A 40 -2.64 2.29 8.28
C MET A 40 -2.90 2.11 9.79
N GLY A 41 -1.94 1.54 10.53
CA GLY A 41 -2.04 1.19 11.95
C GLY A 41 -2.35 -0.29 12.17
N PRO A 42 -3.59 -0.76 12.00
CA PRO A 42 -3.93 -2.17 12.22
C PRO A 42 -3.75 -3.05 10.95
N PHE A 43 -3.37 -2.45 9.82
CA PHE A 43 -3.12 -3.11 8.54
C PHE A 43 -2.23 -2.25 7.65
N PHE A 44 -1.80 -2.79 6.52
CA PHE A 44 -1.02 -2.11 5.50
C PHE A 44 -1.85 -1.87 4.24
N ALA A 45 -1.58 -0.78 3.52
CA ALA A 45 -2.21 -0.46 2.26
C ALA A 45 -1.15 -0.23 1.18
N GLU A 46 -1.30 -0.92 0.06
CA GLU A 46 -0.46 -0.80 -1.12
C GLU A 46 -1.24 -0.08 -2.22
N ILE A 47 -0.63 0.96 -2.78
CA ILE A 47 -1.16 1.73 -3.89
C ILE A 47 -0.33 1.39 -5.13
N TRP A 48 -0.99 0.89 -6.17
CA TRP A 48 -0.39 0.74 -7.50
C TRP A 48 -0.57 2.04 -8.28
N TYR A 49 0.51 2.77 -8.44
CA TYR A 49 0.55 4.02 -9.19
C TYR A 49 1.36 3.83 -10.46
N ARG A 50 0.76 4.10 -11.61
CA ARG A 50 1.46 4.05 -12.88
C ARG A 50 1.90 5.46 -13.28
N VAL A 51 3.21 5.70 -13.26
CA VAL A 51 3.80 7.00 -13.60
C VAL A 51 3.53 7.37 -15.07
N VAL A 52 3.53 6.38 -15.96
CA VAL A 52 3.39 6.58 -17.41
C VAL A 52 2.04 7.19 -17.79
N ASP A 53 0.97 6.71 -17.15
CA ASP A 53 -0.41 7.17 -17.36
C ASP A 53 -0.88 8.15 -16.27
N ASN A 54 -0.01 8.44 -15.29
CA ASN A 54 -0.31 9.22 -14.09
C ASN A 54 -1.60 8.74 -13.37
N GLU A 55 -1.82 7.42 -13.35
CA GLU A 55 -3.08 6.82 -12.90
C GLU A 55 -2.85 5.83 -11.75
N ILE A 56 -3.73 5.88 -10.74
CA ILE A 56 -3.81 4.87 -9.70
C ILE A 56 -4.54 3.65 -10.25
N GLN A 57 -3.79 2.58 -10.54
CA GLN A 57 -4.33 1.31 -11.04
C GLN A 57 -5.17 0.61 -9.98
N GLY A 58 -4.85 0.80 -8.69
CA GLY A 58 -5.68 0.32 -7.61
C GLY A 58 -5.04 0.52 -6.25
N VAL A 59 -5.85 0.24 -5.22
CA VAL A 59 -5.40 0.24 -3.83
C VAL A 59 -5.78 -1.10 -3.23
N ARG A 60 -4.87 -1.73 -2.49
CA ARG A 60 -5.12 -2.97 -1.76
C ARG A 60 -4.71 -2.83 -0.32
N GLY A 61 -5.62 -3.16 0.59
CA GLY A 61 -5.33 -3.32 1.99
C GLY A 61 -5.01 -4.79 2.27
N PHE A 62 -4.05 -5.04 3.14
CA PHE A 62 -3.76 -6.38 3.66
C PHE A 62 -3.14 -6.30 5.06
N LYS A 63 -3.29 -7.40 5.82
CA LYS A 63 -2.62 -7.58 7.13
C LYS A 63 -1.49 -8.62 7.06
N SER A 64 -1.38 -9.36 5.96
CA SER A 64 -0.48 -10.50 5.86
C SER A 64 0.97 -10.06 5.63
N VAL A 65 1.85 -10.53 6.52
CA VAL A 65 3.31 -10.35 6.43
C VAL A 65 3.89 -10.98 5.16
N THR A 66 3.25 -12.03 4.65
CA THR A 66 3.56 -12.70 3.37
C THR A 66 3.52 -11.73 2.17
N CYS A 67 2.63 -10.73 2.20
CA CYS A 67 2.59 -9.69 1.16
C CYS A 67 3.72 -8.65 1.31
N LEU A 68 4.40 -8.60 2.46
CA LEU A 68 5.60 -7.81 2.70
C LEU A 68 6.90 -8.54 2.31
N GLU A 69 6.89 -9.86 2.10
CA GLU A 69 8.08 -10.61 1.62
C GLU A 69 8.78 -9.97 0.41
N PRO A 70 8.07 -9.53 -0.65
CA PRO A 70 8.71 -8.86 -1.77
C PRO A 70 9.14 -7.41 -1.46
N TYR A 71 8.80 -6.85 -0.31
CA TYR A 71 9.36 -5.58 0.21
C TYR A 71 10.54 -5.81 1.15
N TRP A 72 10.69 -7.01 1.72
CA TRP A 72 11.77 -7.35 2.65
C TRP A 72 13.15 -7.31 2.01
N ASN A 73 13.23 -7.54 0.69
CA ASN A 73 14.46 -7.39 -0.08
C ASN A 73 14.73 -5.94 -0.53
N LEU A 74 13.78 -5.02 -0.35
CA LEU A 74 13.84 -3.65 -0.86
C LEU A 74 13.92 -2.60 0.26
N VAL A 75 13.37 -2.90 1.43
CA VAL A 75 13.43 -2.07 2.63
C VAL A 75 13.78 -2.97 3.81
N ASP A 76 14.66 -2.48 4.68
CA ASP A 76 14.99 -3.13 5.94
C ASP A 76 13.79 -2.95 6.91
N ILE A 77 12.79 -3.82 6.76
CA ILE A 77 11.58 -3.84 7.60
C ILE A 77 11.83 -4.56 8.95
N SER A 78 13.08 -4.94 9.23
CA SER A 78 13.48 -5.64 10.46
C SER A 78 13.09 -4.85 11.73
N ASP A 79 12.97 -3.53 11.63
CA ASP A 79 12.64 -2.61 12.73
C ASP A 79 11.13 -2.55 13.07
N ILE A 80 10.27 -3.18 12.27
CA ILE A 80 8.79 -3.16 12.48
C ILE A 80 8.29 -4.44 13.19
N THR A 81 9.19 -5.36 13.58
CA THR A 81 8.82 -6.66 14.20
C THR A 81 8.80 -6.62 15.72
#